data_AF-A0A7C8YV62-F1
#
_entry.id   AF-A0A7C8YV62-F1
#
_cell.length_a   1.000
_cell.length_b   1.000
_cell.length_c   1.000
_cell.angle_alpha   90.00
_cell.angle_beta   90.00
_cell.angle_gamma   90.00
#
_symmetry.space_group_name_H-M   'P 1'
#
loop_
_entity.id
_entity.type
_entity.pdbx_description
1 polymer ?
#
loop_
_entity_poly.entity_id
_entity_poly.type
_entity_poly.pdbx_seq_one_letter_code
_entity_poly.pdbx_strand_id
1 'polypeptide(L)'
;TMIAFGFNAAISVRVSNELGAGNYRQAKISVIVVSITSVVIGFAVFVLVLATRDWFPYLFTASDAVAQETKRLSVMLACTVLLNSLQPVLSGVAIGAGWQSLVAYINIACY
;
A
#
# COMPACT_ATOMS: atom_id res chain seq x y z
N THR A 1 2.97 6.76 -3.55
CA THR A 1 1.72 6.98 -2.77
C THR A 1 0.48 7.09 -3.65
N MET A 2 0.55 7.66 -4.86
CA MET A 2 -0.63 7.83 -5.73
C MET A 2 -1.30 6.51 -6.16
N ILE A 3 -0.52 5.45 -6.43
CA ILE A 3 -1.05 4.14 -6.83
C ILE A 3 -1.92 3.52 -5.73
N ALA A 4 -1.48 3.61 -4.48
CA ALA A 4 -2.20 3.01 -3.35
C ALA A 4 -3.51 3.76 -3.02
N PHE A 5 -3.53 5.09 -3.20
CA PHE A 5 -4.77 5.88 -3.12
C PHE A 5 -5.74 5.54 -4.26
N GLY A 6 -5.24 5.29 -5.47
CA GLY A 6 -6.07 4.78 -6.58
C GLY A 6 -6.75 3.46 -6.25
N PHE A 7 -6.02 2.51 -5.65
CA PHE A 7 -6.60 1.26 -5.17
C PHE A 7 -7.63 1.47 -4.05
N ASN A 8 -7.36 2.36 -3.08
CA ASN A 8 -8.30 2.70 -2.01
C ASN A 8 -9.65 3.20 -2.57
N ALA A 9 -9.61 4.15 -3.50
CA ALA A 9 -10.82 4.69 -4.11
C ALA A 9 -11.59 3.63 -4.90
N ALA A 10 -10.88 2.86 -5.74
CA ALA A 10 -11.49 1.83 -6.58
C ALA A 10 -12.17 0.73 -5.75
N ILE A 11 -11.51 0.25 -4.68
CA ILE A 11 -12.10 -0.79 -3.83
C ILE A 11 -13.25 -0.27 -2.99
N SER A 12 -13.15 0.97 -2.48
CA SER A 12 -14.22 1.59 -1.68
C SER A 12 -15.53 1.64 -2.46
N VAL A 13 -15.48 2.11 -3.71
CA VAL A 13 -16.65 2.14 -4.61
C VAL A 13 -17.16 0.74 -4.90
N ARG A 14 -16.26 -0.22 -5.20
CA ARG A 14 -16.67 -1.58 -5.53
C ARG A 14 -17.32 -2.32 -4.35
N VAL A 15 -16.74 -2.23 -3.16
CA VAL A 15 -17.29 -2.86 -1.94
C VAL A 15 -18.62 -2.21 -1.56
N SER A 16 -18.70 -0.87 -1.64
CA SER A 16 -19.95 -0.14 -1.37
C SER A 16 -21.07 -0.55 -2.33
N ASN A 17 -20.77 -0.68 -3.63
CA ASN A 17 -21.75 -1.08 -4.63
C ASN A 17 -22.23 -2.52 -4.44
N GLU A 18 -21.33 -3.48 -4.18
CA GLU A 18 -21.70 -4.89 -3.95
C GLU A 18 -22.50 -5.07 -2.66
N LEU A 19 -22.15 -4.35 -1.59
CA LEU A 19 -22.91 -4.36 -0.34
C LEU A 19 -24.28 -3.69 -0.49
N GLY A 20 -24.36 -2.56 -1.21
CA GLY A 20 -25.61 -1.86 -1.51
C GLY A 20 -26.58 -2.69 -2.37
N ALA A 21 -26.05 -3.58 -3.22
CA ALA A 21 -26.84 -4.52 -4.00
C ALA A 21 -27.24 -5.80 -3.24
N GLY A 22 -26.82 -5.97 -1.97
CA GLY A 22 -27.07 -7.17 -1.17
C GLY A 22 -26.18 -8.37 -1.52
N ASN A 23 -25.14 -8.18 -2.33
CA ASN A 23 -24.26 -9.24 -2.84
C ASN A 23 -23.02 -9.45 -1.94
N TYR A 24 -23.23 -9.95 -0.72
CA TYR A 24 -22.15 -10.16 0.27
C TYR A 24 -21.01 -11.06 -0.24
N ARG A 25 -21.31 -12.05 -1.06
CA ARG A 25 -20.31 -12.99 -1.60
C ARG A 25 -19.35 -12.28 -2.57
N GLN A 26 -19.87 -11.38 -3.40
CA GLN A 26 -19.07 -10.60 -4.36
C GLN A 26 -18.24 -9.52 -3.66
N ALA A 27 -18.78 -8.91 -2.60
CA ALA A 27 -18.01 -8.01 -1.74
C ALA A 27 -16.79 -8.74 -1.15
N LYS A 28 -16.97 -9.94 -0.58
CA LYS A 28 -15.87 -10.74 -0.01
C LYS A 28 -14.81 -11.11 -1.06
N ILE A 29 -15.22 -11.52 -2.25
CA ILE A 29 -14.30 -11.84 -3.35
C ILE A 29 -13.51 -10.59 -3.76
N SER A 30 -14.17 -9.44 -3.85
CA SER A 30 -13.52 -8.16 -4.20
C SER A 30 -12.42 -7.80 -3.20
N VAL A 31 -12.66 -8.01 -1.91
CA VAL A 31 -11.65 -7.81 -0.85
C VAL A 31 -10.45 -8.75 -1.04
N ILE A 32 -10.69 -10.04 -1.25
CA ILE A 32 -9.60 -11.03 -1.41
C ILE A 32 -8.75 -10.69 -2.64
N VAL A 33 -9.39 -10.40 -3.78
CA VAL A 33 -8.69 -10.09 -5.03
C VAL A 33 -7.83 -8.84 -4.88
N VAL A 34 -8.35 -7.77 -4.27
CA VAL A 34 -7.57 -6.54 -4.09
C VAL A 34 -6.43 -6.72 -3.09
N SER A 35 -6.61 -7.51 -2.03
CA SER A 35 -5.57 -7.78 -1.06
C SER A 35 -4.41 -8.55 -1.71
N ILE A 36 -4.71 -9.60 -2.48
CA ILE A 36 -3.69 -10.36 -3.21
C ILE A 36 -2.98 -9.45 -4.23
N THR A 37 -3.73 -8.68 -5.01
CA THR A 37 -3.17 -7.78 -6.03
C THR A 37 -2.24 -6.76 -5.39
N SER A 38 -2.63 -6.18 -4.25
CA SER A 38 -1.80 -5.21 -3.53
C SER A 38 -0.51 -5.82 -3.01
N VAL A 39 -0.56 -7.03 -2.44
CA VAL A 39 0.63 -7.75 -1.97
C VAL A 39 1.57 -8.05 -3.12
N VAL A 40 1.05 -8.50 -4.27
CA VAL A 40 1.86 -8.79 -5.47
C VAL A 40 2.55 -7.53 -5.97
N ILE A 41 1.84 -6.41 -6.06
CA ILE A 41 2.41 -5.13 -6.49
C ILE A 41 3.43 -4.62 -5.46
N GLY A 42 3.10 -4.66 -4.17
CA GLY A 42 3.99 -4.27 -3.09
C GLY A 42 5.28 -5.10 -3.08
N PHE A 43 5.18 -6.40 -3.32
CA PHE A 43 6.33 -7.30 -3.44
C PHE A 43 7.17 -7.01 -4.70
N ALA A 44 6.53 -6.74 -5.84
CA ALA A 44 7.24 -6.35 -7.05
C ALA A 44 8.04 -5.05 -6.83
N VAL A 45 7.45 -4.04 -6.18
CA VAL A 45 8.14 -2.79 -5.85
C VAL A 45 9.23 -3.02 -4.80
N PHE A 46 9.02 -3.89 -3.81
CA PHE A 46 10.03 -4.28 -2.83
C PHE A 46 11.28 -4.85 -3.51
N VAL A 47 11.10 -5.81 -4.41
CA VAL A 47 12.20 -6.42 -5.18
C VAL A 47 12.88 -5.36 -6.06
N LEU A 48 12.10 -4.50 -6.70
CA LEU A 48 12.64 -3.44 -7.55
C LEU A 48 13.53 -2.47 -6.75
N VAL A 49 13.07 -2.00 -5.58
CA VAL A 49 13.85 -1.10 -4.71
C VAL A 49 15.14 -1.75 -4.25
N LEU A 50 15.10 -3.03 -3.86
CA LEU A 50 16.31 -3.76 -3.46
C LEU A 50 17.28 -3.96 -4.63
N ALA A 51 16.78 -4.27 -5.82
CA ALA A 51 17.60 -4.42 -7.04
C ALA A 51 18.23 -3.09 -7.45
N THR A 52 17.53 -1.97 -7.25
CA THR A 52 18.02 -0.62 -7.59
C THR A 52 18.92 0.01 -6.53
N ARG A 53 19.10 -0.63 -5.36
CA ARG A 53 19.72 0.02 -4.18
C ARG A 53 21.15 0.49 -4.39
N ASP A 54 21.88 -0.14 -5.31
CA ASP A 54 23.31 0.12 -5.51
C ASP A 54 23.56 1.33 -6.42
N TRP A 55 22.57 1.74 -7.22
CA TRP A 55 22.69 2.76 -8.27
C TRP A 55 21.74 3.95 -8.05
N PHE A 56 20.59 3.71 -7.41
CA PHE A 56 19.61 4.76 -7.09
C PHE A 56 20.18 5.91 -6.23
N PRO A 57 21.04 5.68 -5.20
CA PRO A 57 21.59 6.78 -4.40
C PRO A 57 22.48 7.74 -5.18
N TYR A 58 23.26 7.21 -6.13
CA TYR A 58 24.19 7.99 -6.95
C TYR A 58 23.49 8.94 -7.94
N LEU A 59 22.18 8.77 -8.15
CA LEU A 59 21.36 9.70 -8.93
C LEU A 59 21.14 11.04 -8.20
N PHE A 60 21.19 11.03 -6.86
CA PHE A 60 20.86 12.19 -6.02
C PHE A 60 22.07 12.78 -5.28
N THR A 61 23.16 12.01 -5.14
CA THR A 61 24.36 12.47 -4.45
C THR A 61 25.64 11.94 -5.10
N ALA A 62 26.66 12.80 -5.16
CA ALA A 62 28.02 12.44 -5.57
C ALA A 62 28.92 12.07 -4.37
N SER A 63 28.43 12.19 -3.13
CA SER A 63 29.18 11.86 -1.93
C SER A 63 28.99 10.40 -1.55
N ASP A 64 30.08 9.63 -1.52
CA ASP A 64 30.05 8.20 -1.16
C ASP A 64 29.51 7.95 0.25
N ALA A 65 29.80 8.83 1.20
CA ALA A 65 29.30 8.73 2.57
C ALA A 65 27.75 8.77 2.62
N VAL A 66 27.14 9.65 1.81
CA VAL A 66 25.68 9.79 1.74
C VAL A 66 25.05 8.65 0.94
N ALA A 67 25.73 8.19 -0.12
CA ALA A 67 25.28 7.05 -0.92
C ALA A 67 25.23 5.75 -0.09
N GLN A 68 26.24 5.52 0.75
CA GLN A 68 26.33 4.32 1.59
C GLN A 68 25.26 4.28 2.68
N GLU A 69 24.97 5.43 3.32
CA GLU A 69 23.86 5.53 4.27
C GLU A 69 22.49 5.35 3.59
N THR A 70 22.31 5.95 2.41
CA THR A 70 21.07 5.80 1.63
C THR A 70 20.83 4.35 1.22
N LYS A 71 21.89 3.61 0.85
CA LYS A 71 21.81 2.18 0.54
C LYS A 71 21.39 1.35 1.75
N ARG A 72 21.85 1.70 2.96
CA ARG A 72 21.42 1.05 4.21
C ARG A 72 19.95 1.34 4.51
N LEU A 73 19.51 2.58 4.34
CA LEU A 73 18.12 2.99 4.50
C LEU A 73 17.19 2.39 3.44
N SER A 74 17.71 2.09 2.24
CA SER A 74 16.92 1.51 1.13
C SER A 74 16.28 0.17 1.48
N VAL A 75 16.93 -0.64 2.34
CA VAL A 75 16.34 -1.89 2.85
C VAL A 75 15.13 -1.61 3.74
N MET A 76 15.27 -0.63 4.65
CA MET A 76 14.21 -0.20 5.53
C MET A 76 13.05 0.41 4.73
N LEU A 77 13.37 1.24 3.73
CA LEU A 77 12.42 1.81 2.77
C LEU A 77 11.65 0.72 2.03
N ALA A 78 12.34 -0.30 1.50
CA ALA A 78 11.69 -1.41 0.80
C ALA A 78 10.66 -2.10 1.72
N CYS A 79 11.06 -2.44 2.95
CA CYS A 79 10.15 -3.02 3.94
C CYS A 79 8.95 -2.10 4.24
N THR A 80 9.17 -0.80 4.41
CA THR A 80 8.12 0.18 4.64
C THR A 80 7.16 0.25 3.45
N VAL A 81 7.66 0.22 2.21
CA VAL A 81 6.83 0.22 0.99
C VAL A 81 5.97 -1.04 0.90
N LEU A 82 6.53 -2.20 1.22
CA LEU A 82 5.79 -3.46 1.26
C LEU A 82 4.62 -3.39 2.24
N LEU A 83 4.87 -2.94 3.47
CA LEU A 83 3.82 -2.82 4.50
C LEU A 83 2.78 -1.74 4.15
N ASN A 84 3.22 -0.60 3.60
CA ASN A 84 2.33 0.49 3.20
C ASN A 84 1.53 0.19 1.92
N SER A 85 1.82 -0.88 1.19
CA SER A 85 0.98 -1.30 0.05
C SER A 85 -0.40 -1.79 0.51
N LEU A 86 -0.46 -2.45 1.68
CA LEU A 86 -1.69 -3.06 2.21
C LEU A 86 -2.59 -2.05 2.92
N GLN A 87 -2.01 -1.14 3.71
CA GLN A 87 -2.78 -0.25 4.59
C GLN A 87 -3.84 0.58 3.83
N PRO A 88 -3.54 1.26 2.71
CA PRO A 88 -4.54 2.04 1.97
C PRO A 88 -5.63 1.16 1.37
N VAL A 89 -5.31 -0.06 0.94
CA VAL A 89 -6.28 -0.98 0.35
C VAL A 89 -7.27 -1.46 1.40
N LEU A 90 -6.79 -1.85 2.58
CA LEU A 90 -7.64 -2.26 3.70
C LEU A 90 -8.50 -1.11 4.22
N SER A 91 -7.94 0.10 4.31
CA SER A 91 -8.73 1.30 4.63
C SER A 91 -9.82 1.54 3.59
N GLY A 92 -9.54 1.35 2.29
CA GLY A 92 -10.54 1.51 1.24
C GLY A 92 -11.69 0.51 1.36
N VAL A 93 -11.39 -0.75 1.70
CA VAL A 93 -12.40 -1.78 1.97
C VAL A 93 -13.29 -1.37 3.14
N ALA A 94 -12.69 -0.93 4.24
CA ALA A 94 -13.41 -0.53 5.43
C ALA A 94 -14.29 0.71 5.19
N ILE A 95 -13.81 1.70 4.42
CA ILE A 95 -14.61 2.85 4.01
C ILE A 95 -15.80 2.39 3.15
N GLY A 96 -15.57 1.51 2.17
CA GLY A 96 -16.63 0.94 1.32
C GLY A 96 -17.67 0.13 2.11
N ALA A 97 -17.29 -0.45 3.25
CA ALA A 97 -18.17 -1.15 4.18
C ALA A 97 -18.85 -0.24 5.23
N GLY A 98 -18.54 1.07 5.24
CA GLY A 98 -19.11 2.03 6.18
C GLY A 98 -18.36 2.18 7.52
N TRP A 99 -17.20 1.56 7.69
CA TRP A 99 -16.38 1.59 8.92
C TRP A 99 -15.33 2.71 8.94
N GLN A 100 -15.56 3.77 8.17
CA GLN A 100 -14.62 4.90 8.02
C GLN A 100 -14.22 5.56 9.35
N SER A 101 -15.14 5.67 10.31
CA SER A 101 -14.88 6.28 11.62
C SER A 101 -13.90 5.45 12.45
N LEU A 102 -14.09 4.13 12.50
CA LEU A 102 -13.21 3.20 13.21
C LEU A 102 -11.79 3.24 12.63
N VAL A 103 -11.66 3.23 11.30
CA VAL A 103 -10.36 3.33 10.65
C VAL A 103 -9.68 4.67 10.91
N ALA A 104 -10.44 5.77 10.95
CA ALA A 104 -9.89 7.08 11.30
C ALA A 104 -9.31 7.10 12.72
N TYR A 105 -10.02 6.55 13.71
CA TYR A 105 -9.51 6.45 15.08
C TYR A 105 -8.25 5.59 15.19
N ILE A 106 -8.22 4.43 14.51
CA ILE A 106 -7.02 3.57 14.49
C ILE A 106 -5.84 4.31 13.84
N ASN A 107 -6.08 5.02 12.74
CA ASN A 107 -5.02 5.75 12.05
C ASN A 107 -4.41 6.85 12.95
N ILE A 108 -5.26 7.62 13.65
CA ILE A 108 -4.81 8.66 14.59
C ILE A 108 -4.03 8.06 15.77
N ALA A 109 -4.43 6.89 16.28
CA ALA A 109 -3.73 6.25 17.40
C ALA A 109 -2.37 5.65 17.00
N CYS A 110 -2.20 5.25 15.73
CA CYS A 110 -0.98 4.63 15.22
C CYS A 110 0.03 5.63 14.63
N TYR A 111 -0.36 6.89 14.43
CA TYR A 111 0.48 7.95 13.89
C TYR A 111 1.07 8.80 15.01
#